data_AF-A0A963IKN9-F1
#
_entry.id   AF-A0A963IKN9-F1
#
_cell.length_a   1.000
_cell.length_b   1.000
_cell.length_c   1.000
_cell.angle_alpha   90.00
_cell.angle_beta   90.00
_cell.angle_gamma   90.00
#
_symmetry.space_group_name_H-M   'P 1'
#
loop_
_entity.id
_entity.type
_entity.pdbx_description
1 polymer ?
#
loop_
_entity_poly.entity_id
_entity_poly.type
_entity_poly.pdbx_seq_one_letter_code
_entity_poly.pdbx_strand_id
1 'polypeptide(L)'
;SVSVGSDDPDRQHAPIDAYLTKPVRQSDLFDAIATTMAKTKALAAVGGDAPARELVPRDATLPLSLTGRVLVAEDNPVNQQVAEAMLEALGIACQVVDN
;
A
#
# COMPACT_ATOMS: atom_id res chain seq x y z
N SER A 1 4.79 7.11 -7.72
CA SER A 1 4.64 5.69 -8.06
C SER A 1 5.59 4.88 -7.21
N VAL A 2 5.10 4.26 -6.13
CA VAL A 2 5.92 3.38 -5.29
C VAL A 2 5.86 1.99 -5.94
N SER A 3 6.84 1.67 -6.77
CA SER A 3 6.90 0.37 -7.43
C SER A 3 7.41 -0.69 -6.46
N VAL A 4 6.56 -1.69 -6.21
CA VAL A 4 6.87 -2.89 -5.42
C VAL A 4 7.76 -3.80 -6.28
N GLY A 5 9.06 -3.81 -6.02
CA GLY A 5 10.00 -4.76 -6.61
C GLY A 5 10.17 -5.99 -5.73
N SER A 6 9.47 -7.08 -6.06
CA SER A 6 9.80 -8.47 -5.71
C SER A 6 11.10 -8.85 -6.44
N ASP A 7 12.23 -9.20 -5.82
CA ASP A 7 12.48 -10.38 -5.01
C ASP A 7 13.83 -10.22 -4.28
N ASP A 8 13.87 -10.39 -2.95
CA ASP A 8 15.13 -10.61 -2.23
C ASP A 8 14.83 -11.43 -0.96
N PRO A 9 15.38 -12.66 -0.86
CA PRO A 9 15.02 -13.62 0.18
C PRO A 9 15.53 -13.28 1.59
N ASP A 10 16.47 -12.34 1.74
CA ASP A 10 17.05 -11.97 3.06
C ASP A 10 16.18 -11.00 3.89
N ARG A 11 14.99 -10.62 3.40
CA ARG A 11 14.18 -9.50 3.93
C ARG A 11 13.30 -9.79 5.15
N GLN A 12 13.23 -11.02 5.65
CA GLN A 12 12.16 -11.43 6.58
C GLN A 12 12.36 -11.07 8.06
N HIS A 13 13.50 -10.48 8.46
CA HIS A 13 13.86 -10.40 9.89
C HIS A 13 14.04 -8.98 10.48
N ALA A 14 13.83 -7.91 9.71
CA ALA A 14 13.88 -6.53 10.23
C ALA A 14 12.53 -5.80 10.01
N PRO A 15 11.96 -5.14 11.04
CA PRO A 15 10.76 -4.34 10.88
C PRO A 15 11.09 -3.06 10.11
N ILE A 16 11.01 -3.13 8.78
CA ILE A 16 11.21 -1.99 7.87
C ILE A 16 9.83 -1.41 7.52
N ASP A 17 9.60 -0.14 7.85
CA ASP A 17 8.31 0.52 7.62
C ASP A 17 8.10 1.02 6.17
N ALA A 18 9.17 1.26 5.41
CA ALA A 18 9.12 1.69 4.01
C ALA A 18 10.42 1.34 3.27
N TYR A 19 10.34 1.16 1.95
CA TYR A 19 11.50 0.94 1.07
C TYR A 19 11.39 1.80 -0.20
N LEU A 20 12.53 2.12 -0.80
CA LEU A 20 12.63 2.93 -2.02
C LEU A 20 13.67 2.31 -2.96
N THR A 21 13.33 2.24 -4.25
CA THR A 21 14.25 1.75 -5.28
C THR A 21 15.16 2.87 -5.78
N LYS A 22 16.43 2.55 -6.05
CA LYS A 22 17.36 3.49 -6.69
C LYS A 22 17.01 3.65 -8.19
N PRO A 23 17.22 4.83 -8.80
CA PRO A 23 17.60 6.08 -8.15
C PRO A 23 16.41 6.70 -7.38
N VAL A 24 16.68 7.17 -6.16
CA VAL A 24 15.63 7.72 -5.28
C VAL A 24 15.37 9.18 -5.65
N ARG A 25 14.09 9.54 -5.85
CA ARG A 25 13.66 10.93 -6.01
C ARG A 25 13.44 11.57 -4.64
N GLN A 26 13.72 12.87 -4.52
CA GLN A 26 13.57 13.60 -3.25
C GLN A 26 12.12 13.58 -2.74
N SER A 27 11.13 13.69 -3.64
CA SER A 27 9.71 13.59 -3.30
C SER A 27 9.37 12.24 -2.68
N ASP A 28 9.81 11.15 -3.31
CA ASP A 28 9.50 9.79 -2.85
C ASP A 28 10.13 9.51 -1.47
N LEU A 29 11.32 10.05 -1.21
CA LEU A 29 11.95 10.00 0.12
C LEU A 29 11.17 10.79 1.17
N PHE A 30 10.76 12.01 0.85
CA PHE A 30 9.98 12.85 1.74
C PHE A 30 8.65 12.18 2.10
N ASP A 31 7.93 11.67 1.11
CA ASP A 31 6.62 11.02 1.29
C ASP A 31 6.74 9.76 2.15
N ALA A 32 7.78 8.94 1.94
CA ALA A 32 8.04 7.75 2.76
C ALA A 32 8.26 8.12 4.23
N ILE A 33 9.06 9.15 4.52
CA ILE A 33 9.30 9.62 5.88
C ILE A 33 8.01 10.18 6.51
N ALA A 34 7.29 11.06 5.79
CA ALA A 34 6.07 11.68 6.31
C ALA A 34 4.99 10.63 6.63
N THR A 35 4.79 9.66 5.73
CA THR A 35 3.79 8.60 5.87
C THR A 35 4.09 7.68 7.05
N THR A 36 5.36 7.27 7.21
CA THR A 36 5.75 6.38 8.32
C THR A 36 5.63 7.06 9.67
N MET A 37 6.03 8.34 9.78
CA MET A 37 5.82 9.13 11.01
C MET A 37 4.33 9.31 11.35
N ALA A 38 3.48 9.56 10.35
CA ALA A 38 2.04 9.71 10.54
C ALA A 38 1.39 8.39 11.03
N LYS A 39 1.79 7.24 10.46
CA LYS A 39 1.36 5.90 10.88
C LYS A 39 1.71 5.63 12.35
N THR A 40 2.94 5.93 12.76
CA THR A 40 3.37 5.79 14.16
C THR A 40 2.55 6.66 15.10
N LYS A 41 2.25 7.90 14.70
CA LYS A 41 1.40 8.81 15.48
C LYS A 41 -0.05 8.30 15.58
N ALA A 42 -0.60 7.78 14.49
CA ALA A 42 -1.95 7.21 14.48
C ALA A 42 -2.05 5.97 15.39
N LEU A 43 -1.05 5.06 15.33
CA LEU A 43 -0.97 3.90 16.22
C LEU A 43 -0.87 4.31 17.70
N ALA A 44 -0.09 5.35 18.01
CA ALA A 44 0.03 5.87 19.37
C ALA A 44 -1.25 6.56 19.87
N ALA A 45 -2.06 7.13 18.97
CA ALA A 45 -3.32 7.80 19.31
C ALA A 45 -4.47 6.81 19.60
N VAL A 46 -4.41 5.58 19.09
CA VAL A 46 -5.40 4.51 19.33
C VAL A 46 -5.06 3.73 20.61
N GLY A 47 -4.59 4.42 21.65
CA GLY A 47 -4.12 3.84 22.92
C GLY A 47 -5.21 3.13 23.74
N GLY A 48 -5.62 1.94 23.30
CA GLY A 48 -6.45 1.02 24.04
C GLY A 48 -6.14 -0.40 23.60
N ASP A 49 -5.53 -1.16 24.51
CA ASP A 49 -5.30 -2.61 24.54
C ASP A 49 -5.89 -3.41 23.35
N ALA A 50 -5.27 -3.29 22.18
CA ALA A 50 -5.54 -4.15 21.04
C ALA A 50 -4.52 -5.29 21.12
N PRO A 51 -4.96 -6.57 21.10
CA PRO A 51 -4.03 -7.68 21.16
C PRO A 51 -3.01 -7.50 20.03
N ALA A 52 -1.74 -7.70 20.38
CA ALA A 52 -0.61 -7.63 19.47
C ALA A 52 -1.04 -8.24 18.14
N ARG A 53 -1.19 -7.40 17.12
CA ARG A 53 -1.55 -7.85 15.78
C ARG A 53 -0.40 -8.73 15.35
N GLU A 54 -0.57 -10.03 15.54
CA GLU A 54 0.33 -11.06 15.07
C GLU A 54 0.66 -10.66 13.64
N LEU A 55 1.95 -10.37 13.38
CA LEU A 55 2.43 -10.09 12.04
C LEU A 55 2.30 -11.40 11.29
N VAL A 56 1.08 -11.70 10.84
CA VAL A 56 0.83 -12.70 9.84
C VAL A 56 1.70 -12.27 8.65
N PRO A 57 2.59 -13.13 8.16
CA PRO A 57 3.35 -12.87 6.95
C PRO A 57 2.35 -12.38 5.91
N ARG A 58 2.55 -11.17 5.38
CA ARG A 58 1.79 -10.74 4.21
C ARG A 58 2.31 -11.56 3.04
N ASP A 59 1.86 -12.81 2.97
CA ASP A 59 1.90 -13.58 1.76
C ASP A 59 1.22 -12.71 0.70
N ALA A 60 2.00 -12.31 -0.30
CA ALA A 60 1.56 -11.53 -1.45
C ALA A 60 0.50 -12.29 -2.31
N THR A 61 0.06 -13.46 -1.84
CA THR A 61 -0.93 -14.35 -2.44
C THR A 61 -2.24 -14.40 -1.66
N LEU A 62 -2.33 -13.78 -0.48
CA LEU A 62 -3.61 -13.62 0.19
C LEU A 62 -4.35 -12.45 -0.48
N PRO A 63 -5.58 -12.64 -0.98
CA PRO A 63 -6.37 -11.53 -1.47
C PRO A 63 -6.42 -10.50 -0.35
N LEU A 64 -5.96 -9.28 -0.63
CA LEU A 64 -6.18 -8.15 0.26
C LEU A 64 -7.68 -8.11 0.47
N SER A 65 -8.16 -8.61 1.61
CA SER A 65 -9.56 -8.47 2.01
C SER A 65 -9.76 -7.00 2.40
N LEU A 66 -9.72 -6.14 1.38
CA LEU A 66 -10.09 -4.75 1.44
C LEU A 66 -11.58 -4.72 1.70
N THR A 67 -11.95 -4.68 2.96
CA THR A 67 -13.33 -4.48 3.39
C THR A 67 -13.69 -3.03 3.09
N GLY A 68 -14.23 -2.75 1.90
CA GLY A 68 -14.57 -1.40 1.46
C GLY A 68 -15.01 -1.32 0.01
N ARG A 69 -15.47 -0.12 -0.40
CA ARG A 69 -15.71 0.20 -1.82
C ARG A 69 -14.54 1.03 -2.33
N VAL A 70 -13.99 0.66 -3.48
CA VAL A 70 -12.92 1.41 -4.13
C VAL A 70 -13.49 2.31 -5.21
N LEU A 71 -13.09 3.57 -5.22
CA LEU A 71 -13.43 4.55 -6.26
C LEU A 71 -12.16 4.89 -7.03
N VAL A 72 -12.22 4.87 -8.36
CA VAL A 72 -11.12 5.26 -9.24
C VAL A 72 -11.49 6.59 -9.91
N ALA A 73 -10.78 7.65 -9.56
CA ALA A 73 -10.91 8.97 -10.19
C ALA A 73 -9.61 9.28 -10.95
N GLU A 74 -9.61 9.01 -12.24
CA GLU A 74 -8.47 9.21 -13.14
C GLU A 74 -8.95 10.00 -14.37
N ASP A 75 -8.16 10.96 -14.84
CA ASP A 75 -8.52 11.89 -15.93
C ASP A 75 -8.23 11.32 -17.33
N ASN A 76 -7.50 10.20 -17.39
CA ASN A 76 -7.13 9.50 -18.60
C ASN A 76 -7.84 8.13 -18.66
N PRO A 77 -8.66 7.87 -19.71
CA PRO A 77 -9.40 6.62 -19.83
C PRO A 77 -8.50 5.37 -19.88
N VAL A 78 -7.27 5.50 -20.40
CA VAL A 78 -6.31 4.39 -20.40
C VAL A 78 -5.87 4.06 -18.98
N ASN A 79 -5.63 5.08 -18.15
CA ASN A 79 -5.23 4.87 -16.77
C ASN A 79 -6.39 4.34 -15.91
N GLN A 80 -7.64 4.74 -16.20
CA GLN A 80 -8.84 4.14 -15.60
C GLN A 80 -8.89 2.63 -15.86
N GLN A 81 -8.71 2.22 -17.12
CA GLN A 81 -8.71 0.80 -17.52
C GLN A 81 -7.58 0.01 -16.87
N VAL A 82 -6.37 0.58 -16.80
CA VAL A 82 -5.23 -0.05 -16.13
C VAL A 82 -5.51 -0.24 -14.64
N ALA A 83 -6.03 0.79 -13.96
CA ALA A 83 -6.35 0.71 -12.54
C ALA A 83 -7.45 -0.32 -12.26
N GLU A 84 -8.50 -0.36 -13.09
CA GLU A 84 -9.58 -1.34 -13.00
C GLU A 84 -9.05 -2.77 -13.15
N ALA A 85 -8.28 -3.06 -14.19
CA ALA A 85 -7.71 -4.39 -14.42
C ALA A 85 -6.78 -4.85 -13.28
N MET A 86 -6.00 -3.92 -12.70
CA MET A 86 -5.14 -4.23 -11.55
C MET A 86 -5.96 -4.56 -10.30
N LEU A 87 -7.06 -3.85 -10.05
CA LEU A 87 -7.94 -4.09 -8.90
C LEU A 87 -8.73 -5.39 -9.08
N GLU A 88 -9.23 -5.67 -10.29
CA GLU A 88 -9.88 -6.94 -10.62
C GLU A 88 -8.95 -8.15 -10.44
N ALA A 89 -7.69 -8.05 -10.87
CA ALA A 89 -6.69 -9.11 -10.68
C ALA A 89 -6.41 -9.41 -9.19
N LEU A 90 -6.68 -8.44 -8.31
CA LEU A 90 -6.58 -8.59 -6.86
C LEU A 90 -7.90 -9.02 -6.19
N GLY A 91 -8.96 -9.25 -6.97
CA GLY A 91 -10.30 -9.61 -6.49
C GLY A 91 -11.07 -8.45 -5.87
N ILE A 92 -10.71 -7.20 -6.20
CA ILE A 92 -11.27 -5.98 -5.61
C ILE A 92 -12.19 -5.33 -6.64
N ALA A 93 -13.47 -5.19 -6.30
CA ALA A 93 -14.40 -4.41 -7.11
C ALA A 93 -14.17 -2.91 -6.93
N CYS A 94 -14.21 -2.15 -8.02
CA CYS A 94 -14.11 -0.70 -8.01
C CYS A 94 -15.20 -0.03 -8.86
N GLN A 95 -15.46 1.24 -8.56
CA GLN A 95 -16.30 2.12 -9.37
C GLN A 95 -15.42 3.21 -9.99
N VAL A 96 -15.38 3.26 -11.32
CA VAL A 96 -14.72 4.34 -12.05
C VAL A 96 -15.64 5.57 -12.09
N VAL A 97 -15.08 6.74 -11.83
CA VAL A 97 -15.75 8.02 -12.00
C VAL A 97 -14.88 8.94 -12.84
N ASP A 98 -15.53 9.75 -13.67
CA ASP A 98 -14.87 10.85 -14.36
C ASP A 98 -14.55 11.97 -13.37
N ASN A 99 -13.44 12.67 -13.62
CA ASN A 99 -13.03 13.86 -12.86
C ASN A 99 -13.71 15.13 -13.36
#